data_AF-A0A1J8QJV4-F1
#
_entry.id   AF-A0A1J8QJV4-F1
#
_cell.length_a   1.000
_cell.length_b   1.000
_cell.length_c   1.000
_cell.angle_alpha   90.00
_cell.angle_beta   90.00
_cell.angle_gamma   90.00
#
_symmetry.space_group_name_H-M   'P 1'
#
loop_
_entity.id
_entity.type
_entity.pdbx_description
1 polymer ?
#
loop_
_entity_poly.entity_id
_entity_poly.type
_entity_poly.pdbx_seq_one_letter_code
_entity_poly.pdbx_strand_id
1 'polypeptide(L)'
;MASVEGNWLEGVTISTIVMLVSRVLSSTQEESIKSRGYSLLRRIRTSTFTLLTQLSAKMQGSNDETVSRELQGRVRDMAFTCRSTFDVDGDASLILTSDEDMKVFAYCAVMIYDNTPSTPGDLPQHSQLMLERDKRCCHALEAAVRRRAKLHRKGLDHAVAKIWESYRPGTLWKALPTPNSRWLVSHTAASSSQSPQTVHFNLINGCLLVDGKQLGRLPSTIMQHPTYQTIFRDQILDIVPADIPGMEYATRGNLYDHQVSFAFRSDDLIIRAKHVDQGSPVLQLIPSKTFVDDLPMTLIEGHTHWLNLRMSEIEIRPAENAWKSSPENWRLRFAVSGSSTLHKAQASIIMLVDIRSQTWGMIAQRMRPLEDARYIMVTCDSSGRASSLKVDLPRYGLEFFIDEDWELQSRNMRNMVVDIVQSTGTMLGLKNQLVLRPKLQIADEHPRSVIIPDGRISYSPDGNHIRVTITPEGSRVTYHLYRVDPDLRRLNGNWVSA
;
A
#
# COMPACT_ATOMS: atom_id res chain seq x y z
N MET A 1 19.81 -26.56 24.65
CA MET A 1 20.53 -26.36 23.36
C MET A 1 20.38 -27.55 22.44
N ALA A 2 20.83 -28.76 22.81
CA ALA A 2 20.75 -29.92 21.91
C ALA A 2 19.32 -30.28 21.42
N SER A 3 18.28 -29.96 22.19
CA SER A 3 16.87 -30.16 21.80
C SER A 3 16.27 -29.05 20.93
N VAL A 4 16.94 -27.90 20.82
CA VAL A 4 16.41 -26.65 20.23
C VAL A 4 17.18 -26.23 18.97
N GLU A 5 18.37 -26.80 18.77
CA GLU A 5 19.22 -26.58 17.60
C GLU A 5 18.55 -27.15 16.35
N GLY A 6 17.91 -26.28 15.57
CA GLY A 6 17.23 -26.62 14.32
C GLY A 6 15.72 -26.32 14.32
N ASN A 7 15.12 -26.02 15.47
CA ASN A 7 13.70 -25.67 15.54
C ASN A 7 13.51 -24.15 15.61
N TRP A 8 13.15 -23.55 14.48
CA TRP A 8 12.87 -22.12 14.37
C TRP A 8 11.63 -21.66 15.16
N LEU A 9 10.76 -22.59 15.59
CA LEU A 9 9.59 -22.28 16.43
C LEU A 9 9.96 -21.88 17.87
N GLU A 10 11.20 -22.13 18.29
CA GLU A 10 11.66 -21.87 19.65
C GLU A 10 12.45 -20.56 19.81
N GLY A 11 12.23 -19.56 18.93
CA GLY A 11 12.92 -18.27 18.99
C GLY A 11 12.83 -17.58 20.36
N VAL A 12 11.67 -17.67 21.02
CA VAL A 12 11.46 -17.15 22.39
C VAL A 12 12.28 -17.92 23.43
N THR A 13 12.35 -19.25 23.32
CA THR A 13 13.17 -20.10 24.19
C THR A 13 14.64 -19.72 24.08
N ILE A 14 15.14 -19.59 22.86
CA ILE A 14 16.54 -19.21 22.61
C ILE A 14 16.83 -17.81 23.16
N SER A 15 15.96 -16.83 22.91
CA SER A 15 16.06 -15.48 23.48
C SER A 15 16.12 -15.49 25.01
N THR A 16 15.29 -16.33 25.64
CA THR A 16 15.28 -16.49 27.10
C THR A 16 16.60 -17.07 27.60
N ILE A 17 17.15 -18.09 26.93
CA ILE A 17 18.46 -18.67 27.26
C ILE A 17 19.56 -17.60 27.15
N VAL A 18 19.59 -16.82 26.07
CA VAL A 18 20.60 -15.75 25.90
C VAL A 18 20.51 -14.73 27.03
N MET A 19 19.29 -14.31 27.39
CA MET A 19 19.07 -13.38 28.51
C MET A 19 19.57 -13.96 29.84
N LEU A 20 19.26 -15.22 30.15
CA LEU A 20 19.69 -15.88 31.38
C LEU A 20 21.22 -16.01 31.43
N VAL A 21 21.85 -16.43 30.34
CA VAL A 21 23.32 -16.55 30.27
C VAL A 21 23.99 -15.20 30.45
N SER A 22 23.48 -14.15 29.80
CA SER A 22 24.00 -12.78 29.92
C SER A 22 23.87 -12.27 31.37
N ARG A 23 22.76 -12.58 32.05
CA ARG A 23 22.56 -12.26 33.47
C ARG A 23 23.55 -13.01 34.38
N VAL A 24 23.76 -14.29 34.15
CA VAL A 24 24.77 -15.07 34.90
C VAL A 24 26.17 -14.48 34.71
N LEU A 25 26.54 -14.13 33.47
CA LEU A 25 27.83 -13.51 33.16
C LEU A 25 28.02 -12.17 33.88
N SER A 26 26.97 -11.33 33.96
CA SER A 26 27.02 -10.05 34.68
C SER A 26 27.16 -10.21 36.21
N SER A 27 26.70 -11.34 36.76
CA SER A 27 26.61 -11.55 38.21
C SER A 27 27.76 -12.38 38.79
N THR A 28 28.46 -13.16 37.95
CA THR A 28 29.53 -14.06 38.41
C THR A 28 30.90 -13.40 38.33
N GLN A 29 31.75 -13.68 39.32
CA GLN A 29 33.18 -13.35 39.27
C GLN A 29 34.05 -14.56 38.91
N GLU A 30 33.47 -15.76 38.83
CA GLU A 30 34.21 -16.99 38.57
C GLU A 30 34.55 -17.16 37.08
N GLU A 31 35.84 -17.22 36.76
CA GLU A 31 36.33 -17.28 35.37
C GLU A 31 35.90 -18.56 34.64
N SER A 32 35.75 -19.67 35.37
CA SER A 32 35.26 -20.94 34.81
C SER A 32 33.83 -20.81 34.26
N ILE A 33 32.97 -20.11 35.01
CA ILE A 33 31.59 -19.84 34.63
C ILE A 33 31.54 -18.85 33.48
N LYS A 34 32.37 -17.80 33.51
CA LYS A 34 32.51 -16.82 32.41
C LYS A 34 32.88 -17.52 31.10
N SER A 35 33.92 -18.34 31.11
CA SER A 35 34.39 -19.09 29.93
C SER A 35 33.30 -20.00 29.34
N ARG A 36 32.58 -20.74 30.20
CA ARG A 36 31.44 -21.58 29.78
C ARG A 36 30.29 -20.76 29.21
N GLY A 37 29.96 -19.63 29.83
CA GLY A 37 28.91 -18.73 29.37
C GLY A 37 29.22 -18.12 28.01
N TYR A 38 30.44 -17.60 27.80
CA TYR A 38 30.87 -17.09 26.49
C TYR A 38 30.89 -18.17 25.41
N SER A 39 31.35 -19.39 25.75
CA SER A 39 31.32 -20.53 24.81
C SER A 39 29.90 -20.90 24.41
N LEU A 40 28.96 -20.88 25.36
CA LEU A 40 27.54 -21.12 25.09
C LEU A 40 26.93 -20.02 24.21
N LEU A 41 27.23 -18.74 24.48
CA LEU A 41 26.77 -17.63 23.64
C LEU A 41 27.28 -17.74 22.20
N ARG A 42 28.54 -18.12 21.99
CA ARG A 42 29.09 -18.38 20.64
C ARG A 42 28.36 -19.52 19.93
N ARG A 43 28.06 -20.62 20.64
CA ARG A 43 27.29 -21.72 20.08
C ARG A 43 25.87 -21.28 19.68
N ILE A 44 25.18 -20.53 20.55
CA ILE A 44 23.86 -19.98 20.25
C ILE A 44 23.92 -19.05 19.04
N ARG A 45 24.93 -18.18 18.96
CA ARG A 45 25.15 -17.26 17.84
C ARG A 45 25.25 -18.00 16.51
N THR A 46 26.08 -19.04 16.41
CA THR A 46 26.24 -19.83 15.18
C THR A 46 24.93 -20.50 14.77
N SER A 47 24.21 -21.10 15.72
CA SER A 47 22.95 -21.79 15.44
C SER A 47 21.85 -20.81 15.00
N THR A 48 21.69 -19.69 15.70
CA THR A 48 20.70 -18.65 15.37
C THR A 48 21.01 -17.94 14.06
N PHE A 49 22.29 -17.69 13.76
CA PHE A 49 22.70 -17.12 12.47
C PHE A 49 22.37 -18.06 11.32
N THR A 50 22.62 -19.36 11.48
CA THR A 50 22.26 -20.37 10.46
C THR A 50 20.75 -20.34 10.18
N LEU A 51 19.93 -20.36 11.23
CA LEU A 51 18.47 -20.27 11.11
C LEU A 51 18.01 -18.95 10.46
N LEU A 52 18.60 -17.82 10.86
CA LEU A 52 18.31 -16.51 10.26
C LEU A 52 18.54 -16.52 8.76
N THR A 53 19.66 -17.10 8.30
CA THR A 53 19.99 -17.11 6.88
C THR A 53 19.05 -18.01 6.06
N GLN A 54 18.59 -19.11 6.65
CA GLN A 54 17.57 -19.97 6.02
C GLN A 54 16.21 -19.27 5.95
N LEU A 55 15.81 -18.55 7.01
CA LEU A 55 14.58 -17.76 7.03
C LEU A 55 14.62 -16.63 6.01
N SER A 56 15.76 -15.92 5.92
CA SER A 56 15.95 -14.84 4.93
C SER A 56 15.84 -15.37 3.50
N ALA A 57 16.44 -16.52 3.20
CA ALA A 57 16.34 -17.12 1.87
C ALA A 57 14.90 -17.55 1.52
N LYS A 58 14.16 -18.10 2.50
CA LYS A 58 12.74 -18.44 2.33
C LYS A 58 11.87 -17.20 2.10
N MET A 59 12.14 -16.12 2.83
CA MET A 59 11.43 -14.84 2.66
C MET A 59 11.64 -14.27 1.26
N GLN A 60 12.87 -14.31 0.75
CA GLN A 60 13.20 -13.82 -0.60
C GLN A 60 12.58 -14.66 -1.73
N GLY A 61 12.30 -15.95 -1.49
CA GLY A 61 11.65 -16.83 -2.45
C GLY A 61 10.12 -16.87 -2.38
N SER A 62 9.49 -16.15 -1.45
CA SER A 62 8.03 -16.17 -1.25
C SER A 62 7.32 -15.08 -2.07
N ASN A 63 6.36 -15.48 -2.90
CA ASN A 63 5.51 -14.55 -3.65
C ASN A 63 4.19 -14.21 -2.94
N ASP A 64 3.87 -14.89 -1.83
CA ASP A 64 2.67 -14.61 -1.02
C ASP A 64 2.96 -13.48 -0.01
N GLU A 65 2.17 -12.41 -0.07
CA GLU A 65 2.33 -11.23 0.81
C GLU A 65 2.14 -11.55 2.29
N THR A 66 1.17 -12.41 2.63
CA THR A 66 0.84 -12.75 4.03
C THR A 66 1.96 -13.58 4.62
N VAL A 67 2.41 -14.59 3.87
CA VAL A 67 3.56 -15.42 4.25
C VAL A 67 4.83 -14.59 4.32
N SER A 68 5.04 -13.67 3.38
CA SER A 68 6.21 -12.77 3.37
C SER A 68 6.23 -11.86 4.60
N ARG A 69 5.09 -11.29 5.01
CA ARG A 69 4.99 -10.46 6.22
C ARG A 69 5.27 -11.25 7.51
N GLU A 70 4.74 -12.47 7.61
CA GLU A 70 5.00 -13.35 8.74
C GLU A 70 6.49 -13.75 8.80
N LEU A 71 7.07 -14.12 7.67
CA LEU A 71 8.49 -14.46 7.56
C LEU A 71 9.39 -13.26 7.90
N GLN A 72 9.00 -12.06 7.47
CA GLN A 72 9.71 -10.82 7.81
C GLN A 72 9.79 -10.59 9.32
N GLY A 73 8.66 -10.73 10.04
CA GLY A 73 8.65 -10.63 11.49
C GLY A 73 9.59 -11.64 12.15
N ARG A 74 9.58 -12.88 11.66
CA ARG A 74 10.47 -13.96 12.14
C ARG A 74 11.94 -13.70 11.86
N VAL A 75 12.28 -13.22 10.66
CA VAL A 75 13.65 -12.83 10.28
C VAL A 75 14.15 -11.75 11.24
N ARG A 76 13.35 -10.70 11.49
CA ARG A 76 13.70 -9.64 12.44
C ARG A 76 13.92 -10.17 13.85
N ASP A 77 12.97 -10.95 14.39
CA ASP A 77 13.05 -11.41 15.79
C ASP A 77 14.20 -12.44 15.99
N MET A 78 14.48 -13.27 14.97
CA MET A 78 15.66 -14.14 14.98
C MET A 78 16.97 -13.35 14.89
N ALA A 79 16.99 -12.27 14.10
CA ALA A 79 18.13 -11.37 14.01
C ALA A 79 18.41 -10.67 15.36
N PHE A 80 17.38 -10.18 16.06
CA PHE A 80 17.51 -9.67 17.43
C PHE A 80 18.05 -10.73 18.38
N THR A 81 17.51 -11.95 18.33
CA THR A 81 17.95 -13.06 19.18
C THR A 81 19.44 -13.33 18.97
N CYS A 82 19.88 -13.46 17.71
CA CYS A 82 21.28 -13.70 17.37
C CYS A 82 22.19 -12.55 17.84
N ARG A 83 21.79 -11.30 17.58
CA ARG A 83 22.56 -10.11 17.92
C ARG A 83 22.62 -9.84 19.43
N SER A 84 21.62 -10.29 20.19
CA SER A 84 21.63 -10.23 21.65
C SER A 84 22.71 -11.10 22.30
N THR A 85 23.33 -12.04 21.57
CA THR A 85 24.49 -12.81 22.07
C THR A 85 25.76 -11.96 22.23
N PHE A 86 25.74 -10.71 21.78
CA PHE A 86 26.78 -9.71 22.01
C PHE A 86 26.44 -8.75 23.17
N ASP A 87 25.23 -8.82 23.74
CA ASP A 87 24.76 -7.96 24.83
C ASP A 87 25.23 -8.49 26.20
N VAL A 88 26.55 -8.44 26.43
CA VAL A 88 27.18 -8.87 27.68
C VAL A 88 27.86 -7.69 28.38
N ASP A 89 27.79 -7.68 29.71
CA ASP A 89 28.53 -6.72 30.53
C ASP A 89 30.00 -7.17 30.60
N GLY A 90 30.93 -6.39 30.04
CA GLY A 90 32.36 -6.70 30.09
C GLY A 90 33.17 -6.24 28.87
N ASP A 91 34.34 -6.85 28.68
CA ASP A 91 35.24 -6.54 27.56
C ASP A 91 34.70 -7.12 26.24
N ALA A 92 34.40 -6.23 25.29
CA ALA A 92 33.96 -6.58 23.94
C ALA A 92 34.96 -7.49 23.20
N SER A 93 36.24 -7.51 23.61
CA SER A 93 37.26 -8.41 23.05
C SER A 93 36.90 -9.90 23.21
N LEU A 94 36.11 -10.27 24.22
CA LEU A 94 35.74 -11.66 24.51
C LEU A 94 34.62 -12.18 23.60
N ILE A 95 33.82 -11.28 23.03
CA ILE A 95 32.67 -11.62 22.17
C ILE A 95 32.90 -11.31 20.68
N LEU A 96 33.72 -10.31 20.36
CA LEU A 96 34.11 -9.91 19.00
C LEU A 96 35.54 -10.37 18.69
N THR A 97 35.75 -11.68 18.75
CA THR A 97 37.09 -12.28 18.63
C THR A 97 37.54 -12.48 17.19
N SER A 98 36.61 -12.75 16.28
CA SER A 98 36.89 -13.21 14.92
C SER A 98 36.22 -12.36 13.85
N ASP A 99 36.64 -12.53 12.60
CA ASP A 99 35.96 -11.92 11.45
C ASP A 99 34.55 -12.49 11.28
N GLU A 100 34.32 -13.73 11.72
CA GLU A 100 33.01 -14.37 11.74
C GLU A 100 32.06 -13.68 12.72
N ASP A 101 32.54 -13.33 13.92
CA ASP A 101 31.74 -12.58 14.90
C ASP A 101 31.32 -11.21 14.35
N MET A 102 32.25 -10.52 13.68
CA MET A 102 31.99 -9.23 13.04
C MET A 102 31.00 -9.36 11.88
N LYS A 103 31.10 -10.45 11.09
CA LYS A 103 30.15 -10.76 10.01
C LYS A 103 28.74 -10.94 10.57
N VAL A 104 28.59 -11.79 11.58
CA VAL A 104 27.30 -12.07 12.21
C VAL A 104 26.71 -10.80 12.82
N PHE A 105 27.52 -10.00 13.54
CA PHE A 105 27.05 -8.74 14.13
C PHE A 105 26.51 -7.78 13.07
N ALA A 106 27.26 -7.55 11.99
CA ALA A 106 26.87 -6.60 10.94
C ALA A 106 25.68 -7.09 10.12
N TYR A 107 25.65 -8.37 9.75
CA TYR A 107 24.49 -8.96 9.06
C TYR A 107 23.24 -8.90 9.94
N CYS A 108 23.38 -9.26 11.22
CA CYS A 108 22.50 -8.95 12.33
C CYS A 108 21.79 -7.60 12.19
N ALA A 109 22.63 -6.57 12.15
CA ALA A 109 22.23 -5.18 12.12
C ALA A 109 21.37 -4.83 10.90
N VAL A 110 21.83 -5.24 9.71
CA VAL A 110 21.13 -4.94 8.46
C VAL A 110 19.78 -5.65 8.43
N MET A 111 19.73 -6.93 8.81
CA MET A 111 18.47 -7.67 8.83
C MET A 111 17.45 -7.07 9.81
N ILE A 112 17.89 -6.59 10.98
CA ILE A 112 17.02 -5.87 11.91
C ILE A 112 16.49 -4.59 11.27
N TYR A 113 17.37 -3.77 10.69
CA TYR A 113 17.01 -2.49 10.07
C TYR A 113 16.02 -2.67 8.91
N ASP A 114 16.30 -3.59 8.00
CA ASP A 114 15.51 -3.83 6.79
C ASP A 114 14.14 -4.45 7.09
N ASN A 115 13.98 -5.16 8.21
CA ASN A 115 12.75 -5.89 8.55
C ASN A 115 11.95 -5.28 9.71
N THR A 116 12.34 -4.10 10.18
CA THR A 116 11.60 -3.35 11.21
C THR A 116 10.65 -2.33 10.56
N PRO A 117 9.33 -2.37 10.78
CA PRO A 117 8.39 -1.40 10.19
C PRO A 117 8.76 0.06 10.43
N SER A 118 8.36 0.95 9.52
CA SER A 118 8.68 2.39 9.60
C SER A 118 8.02 3.05 10.81
N THR A 119 6.89 2.49 11.27
CA THR A 119 6.17 2.93 12.47
C THR A 119 6.46 1.95 13.61
N PRO A 120 7.16 2.37 14.68
CA PRO A 120 7.49 1.49 15.80
C PRO A 120 6.27 0.94 16.55
N GLY A 121 5.13 1.65 16.49
CA GLY A 121 3.87 1.25 17.13
C GLY A 121 3.25 -0.03 16.55
N ASP A 122 3.62 -0.41 15.33
CA ASP A 122 3.06 -1.59 14.64
C ASP A 122 3.74 -2.90 15.09
N LEU A 123 4.83 -2.80 15.86
CA LEU A 123 5.53 -3.95 16.40
C LEU A 123 4.81 -4.53 17.62
N PRO A 124 4.79 -5.86 17.79
CA PRO A 124 4.43 -6.48 19.06
C PRO A 124 5.31 -5.95 20.20
N GLN A 125 4.76 -5.83 21.41
CA GLN A 125 5.45 -5.29 22.58
C GLN A 125 6.82 -5.94 22.84
N HIS A 126 6.91 -7.27 22.66
CA HIS A 126 8.17 -8.00 22.75
C HIS A 126 9.23 -7.47 21.77
N SER A 127 8.89 -7.30 20.49
CA SER A 127 9.83 -6.85 19.46
C SER A 127 10.26 -5.40 19.70
N GLN A 128 9.38 -4.55 20.22
CA GLN A 128 9.75 -3.19 20.65
C GLN A 128 10.83 -3.22 21.75
N LEU A 129 10.66 -4.06 22.77
CA LEU A 129 11.65 -4.23 23.83
C LEU A 129 12.99 -4.77 23.30
N MET A 130 12.96 -5.70 22.34
CA MET A 130 14.19 -6.19 21.70
C MET A 130 14.91 -5.08 20.92
N LEU A 131 14.17 -4.24 20.21
CA LEU A 131 14.73 -3.12 19.46
C LEU A 131 15.44 -2.12 20.39
N GLU A 132 14.84 -1.76 21.52
CA GLU A 132 15.48 -0.85 22.49
C GLU A 132 16.72 -1.47 23.14
N ARG A 133 16.69 -2.77 23.42
CA ARG A 133 17.87 -3.50 23.91
C ARG A 133 18.98 -3.56 22.86
N ASP A 134 18.65 -3.78 21.60
CA ASP A 134 19.61 -3.79 20.49
C ASP A 134 20.28 -2.42 20.35
N LYS A 135 19.51 -1.33 20.38
CA LYS A 135 20.06 0.05 20.35
C LYS A 135 21.07 0.27 21.48
N ARG A 136 20.73 -0.10 22.72
CA ARG A 136 21.63 0.01 23.87
C ARG A 136 22.90 -0.81 23.67
N CYS A 137 22.78 -2.06 23.25
CA CYS A 137 23.91 -2.96 22.98
C CYS A 137 24.84 -2.38 21.91
N CYS A 138 24.29 -1.89 20.80
CA CYS A 138 25.07 -1.29 19.71
C CYS A 138 25.80 -0.02 20.13
N HIS A 139 25.18 0.82 20.96
CA HIS A 139 25.85 1.98 21.55
C HIS A 139 27.02 1.58 22.45
N ALA A 140 26.86 0.54 23.28
CA ALA A 140 27.94 0.05 24.15
C ALA A 140 29.11 -0.55 23.34
N LEU A 141 28.81 -1.24 22.24
CA LEU A 141 29.81 -1.91 21.40
C LEU A 141 30.43 -1.03 20.31
N GLU A 142 29.90 0.18 20.07
CA GLU A 142 30.29 1.06 18.96
C GLU A 142 31.80 1.22 18.84
N ALA A 143 32.47 1.55 19.96
CA ALA A 143 33.90 1.82 19.95
C ALA A 143 34.74 0.57 19.61
N ALA A 144 34.33 -0.60 20.10
CA ALA A 144 35.01 -1.87 19.87
C ALA A 144 34.82 -2.34 18.43
N VAL A 145 33.57 -2.30 17.93
CA VAL A 145 33.20 -2.65 16.57
C VAL A 145 33.90 -1.74 15.56
N ARG A 146 33.91 -0.42 15.81
CA ARG A 146 34.62 0.57 14.98
C ARG A 146 36.13 0.32 14.94
N ARG A 147 36.74 0.02 16.09
CA ARG A 147 38.18 -0.29 16.17
C ARG A 147 38.50 -1.55 15.37
N ARG A 148 37.72 -2.62 15.55
CA ARG A 148 37.91 -3.88 14.83
C ARG A 148 37.72 -3.72 13.32
N ALA A 149 36.69 -3.00 12.89
CA ALA A 149 36.41 -2.73 11.48
C ALA A 149 37.57 -2.01 10.76
N LYS A 150 38.26 -1.09 11.44
CA LYS A 150 39.44 -0.39 10.90
C LYS A 150 40.65 -1.31 10.72
N LEU A 151 40.79 -2.32 11.58
CA LEU A 151 41.93 -3.26 11.58
C LEU A 151 41.69 -4.47 10.67
N HIS A 152 40.45 -4.97 10.63
CA HIS A 152 40.07 -6.20 9.94
C HIS A 152 38.85 -5.96 9.05
N ARG A 153 39.07 -5.90 7.73
CA ARG A 153 37.98 -5.67 6.77
C ARG A 153 37.08 -6.88 6.51
N LYS A 154 37.64 -8.10 6.63
CA LYS A 154 37.00 -9.34 6.14
C LYS A 154 35.62 -9.58 6.73
N GLY A 155 35.43 -9.32 8.03
CA GLY A 155 34.15 -9.54 8.68
C GLY A 155 33.01 -8.70 8.10
N LEU A 156 33.24 -7.39 7.93
CA LEU A 156 32.27 -6.51 7.26
C LEU A 156 32.11 -6.85 5.79
N ASP A 157 33.20 -7.13 5.10
CA ASP A 157 33.15 -7.50 3.68
C ASP A 157 32.31 -8.76 3.45
N HIS A 158 32.45 -9.77 4.30
CA HIS A 158 31.63 -10.99 4.23
C HIS A 158 30.16 -10.73 4.57
N ALA A 159 29.86 -9.79 5.48
CA ALA A 159 28.47 -9.43 5.79
C ALA A 159 27.81 -8.76 4.59
N VAL A 160 28.48 -7.76 4.00
CA VAL A 160 27.97 -7.05 2.81
C VAL A 160 27.85 -8.00 1.62
N ALA A 161 28.84 -8.86 1.36
CA ALA A 161 28.76 -9.87 0.29
C ALA A 161 27.56 -10.82 0.42
N LYS A 162 27.12 -11.09 1.67
CA LYS A 162 25.97 -11.95 1.93
C LYS A 162 24.63 -11.25 1.69
N ILE A 163 24.59 -9.92 1.73
CA ILE A 163 23.38 -9.10 1.53
C ILE A 163 23.29 -8.65 0.05
N TRP A 164 24.45 -8.32 -0.52
CA TRP A 164 24.62 -7.80 -1.87
C TRP A 164 25.59 -8.67 -2.66
N GLU A 165 25.04 -9.56 -3.50
CA GLU A 165 25.81 -10.55 -4.25
C GLU A 165 26.84 -9.94 -5.20
N SER A 166 26.60 -8.73 -5.73
CA SER A 166 27.54 -8.02 -6.60
C SER A 166 28.62 -7.23 -5.86
N TYR A 167 28.67 -7.32 -4.52
CA TYR A 167 29.67 -6.62 -3.73
C TYR A 167 31.08 -7.13 -4.05
N ARG A 168 32.01 -6.19 -4.25
CA ARG A 168 33.42 -6.47 -4.55
C ARG A 168 34.30 -5.79 -3.50
N PRO A 169 34.91 -6.51 -2.56
CA PRO A 169 35.74 -5.92 -1.51
C PRO A 169 36.93 -5.13 -2.09
N GLY A 170 36.93 -3.79 -1.92
CA GLY A 170 37.95 -2.90 -2.46
C GLY A 170 38.89 -2.35 -1.39
N THR A 171 38.48 -1.29 -0.69
CA THR A 171 39.31 -0.60 0.32
C THR A 171 39.09 -1.13 1.75
N LEU A 172 39.90 -0.66 2.71
CA LEU A 172 39.62 -0.85 4.13
C LEU A 172 38.45 0.04 4.59
N TRP A 173 37.70 -0.43 5.58
CA TRP A 173 36.63 0.35 6.21
C TRP A 173 37.21 1.46 7.09
N LYS A 174 36.73 2.68 6.89
CA LYS A 174 37.11 3.86 7.68
C LYS A 174 35.88 4.50 8.30
N ALA A 175 36.01 5.07 9.48
CA ALA A 175 34.93 5.87 10.05
C ALA A 175 34.91 7.26 9.41
N LEU A 176 33.72 7.80 9.13
CA LEU A 176 33.59 9.19 8.69
C LEU A 176 34.03 10.17 9.80
N PRO A 177 34.43 11.41 9.44
CA PRO A 177 34.74 12.44 10.42
C PRO A 177 33.53 12.77 11.33
N THR A 178 33.83 13.25 12.54
CA THR A 178 32.84 13.83 13.46
C THR A 178 32.00 14.89 12.74
N PRO A 179 30.66 14.93 12.91
CA PRO A 179 29.82 14.16 13.86
C PRO A 179 29.32 12.80 13.34
N ASN A 180 29.82 12.32 12.20
CA ASN A 180 29.30 11.12 11.52
C ASN A 180 30.13 9.85 11.78
N SER A 181 30.93 9.81 12.85
CA SER A 181 31.82 8.68 13.18
C SER A 181 31.14 7.32 13.38
N ARG A 182 29.81 7.31 13.51
CA ARG A 182 28.95 6.11 13.53
C ARG A 182 28.82 5.42 12.16
N TRP A 183 29.16 6.12 11.08
CA TRP A 183 29.17 5.58 9.73
C TRP A 183 30.57 5.10 9.37
N LEU A 184 30.67 3.86 8.93
CA LEU A 184 31.83 3.32 8.27
C LEU A 184 31.66 3.43 6.76
N VAL A 185 32.74 3.72 6.05
CA VAL A 185 32.77 3.85 4.59
C VAL A 185 33.88 2.96 4.02
N SER A 186 33.58 2.31 2.90
CA SER A 186 34.53 1.60 2.04
C SER A 186 34.16 1.81 0.58
N HIS A 187 35.08 1.54 -0.34
CA HIS A 187 34.86 1.57 -1.77
C HIS A 187 35.02 0.16 -2.32
N THR A 188 34.15 -0.22 -3.25
CA THR A 188 34.28 -1.50 -3.95
C THR A 188 35.48 -1.49 -4.90
N ALA A 189 35.98 -2.68 -5.23
CA ALA A 189 37.07 -2.80 -6.20
C ALA A 189 36.61 -2.34 -7.60
N ALA A 190 37.47 -1.61 -8.31
CA ALA A 190 37.26 -1.28 -9.70
C ALA A 190 37.24 -2.55 -10.57
N SER A 191 36.46 -2.53 -11.65
CA SER A 191 36.47 -3.58 -12.68
C SER A 191 36.47 -2.97 -14.07
N SER A 192 36.74 -3.77 -15.10
CA SER A 192 36.72 -3.33 -16.49
C SER A 192 35.37 -2.77 -16.97
N SER A 193 34.27 -3.12 -16.31
CA SER A 193 32.90 -2.75 -16.72
C SER A 193 32.13 -1.88 -15.73
N GLN A 194 32.65 -1.65 -14.52
CA GLN A 194 31.94 -0.93 -13.46
C GLN A 194 32.90 -0.10 -12.60
N SER A 195 32.51 1.15 -12.34
CA SER A 195 33.23 2.07 -11.46
C SER A 195 33.16 1.63 -9.99
N PRO A 196 34.16 2.00 -9.17
CA PRO A 196 34.07 1.84 -7.72
C PRO A 196 32.81 2.49 -7.16
N GLN A 197 32.15 1.79 -6.25
CA GLN A 197 30.94 2.23 -5.57
C GLN A 197 31.25 2.48 -4.10
N THR A 198 30.62 3.49 -3.53
CA THR A 198 30.83 3.88 -2.13
C THR A 198 29.83 3.16 -1.24
N VAL A 199 30.32 2.34 -0.31
CA VAL A 199 29.49 1.58 0.63
C VAL A 199 29.57 2.21 2.00
N HIS A 200 28.43 2.56 2.58
CA HIS A 200 28.33 3.07 3.96
C HIS A 200 27.58 2.09 4.85
N PHE A 201 28.09 1.84 6.05
CA PHE A 201 27.44 1.01 7.07
C PHE A 201 27.35 1.77 8.38
N ASN A 202 26.13 1.90 8.93
CA ASN A 202 25.91 2.55 10.21
C ASN A 202 25.98 1.55 11.37
N LEU A 203 26.94 1.76 12.26
CA LEU A 203 27.22 0.86 13.38
C LEU A 203 26.09 0.74 14.40
N ILE A 204 25.26 1.76 14.52
CA ILE A 204 24.23 1.84 15.55
C ILE A 204 22.94 1.19 15.08
N ASN A 205 22.39 1.66 13.96
CA ASN A 205 21.09 1.19 13.49
C ASN A 205 21.16 0.06 12.46
N GLY A 206 22.35 -0.24 11.91
CA GLY A 206 22.51 -1.28 10.89
C GLY A 206 22.19 -0.85 9.47
N CYS A 207 21.94 0.43 9.21
CA CYS A 207 21.66 0.92 7.85
C CYS A 207 22.86 0.70 6.92
N LEU A 208 22.62 0.07 5.76
CA LEU A 208 23.60 -0.18 4.71
C LEU A 208 23.22 0.61 3.45
N LEU A 209 24.15 1.45 2.97
CA LEU A 209 23.97 2.27 1.77
C LEU A 209 25.02 1.93 0.72
N VAL A 210 24.63 1.94 -0.56
CA VAL A 210 25.52 1.91 -1.73
C VAL A 210 25.26 3.16 -2.55
N ASP A 211 26.30 3.97 -2.77
CA ASP A 211 26.23 5.28 -3.44
C ASP A 211 25.14 6.19 -2.84
N GLY A 212 25.00 6.13 -1.51
CA GLY A 212 24.01 6.90 -0.74
C GLY A 212 22.60 6.30 -0.73
N LYS A 213 22.35 5.21 -1.45
CA LYS A 213 21.04 4.56 -1.55
C LYS A 213 20.94 3.32 -0.66
N GLN A 214 19.84 3.15 0.04
CA GLN A 214 19.57 1.95 0.85
C GLN A 214 19.48 0.70 -0.02
N LEU A 215 19.99 -0.42 0.51
CA LEU A 215 19.81 -1.76 -0.03
C LEU A 215 18.75 -2.50 0.78
N GLY A 216 17.99 -3.40 0.17
CA GLY A 216 17.07 -4.29 0.87
C GLY A 216 15.76 -3.67 1.32
N ARG A 217 15.65 -2.34 1.36
CA ARG A 217 14.41 -1.62 1.69
C ARG A 217 14.35 -0.20 1.12
N LEU A 218 13.14 0.23 0.74
CA LEU A 218 12.87 1.60 0.30
C LEU A 218 12.97 2.61 1.45
N PRO A 219 13.46 3.84 1.19
CA PRO A 219 13.42 4.93 2.18
C PRO A 219 12.03 5.11 2.79
N SER A 220 11.98 5.48 4.07
CA SER A 220 10.72 5.69 4.79
C SER A 220 9.84 6.76 4.14
N THR A 221 10.44 7.76 3.50
CA THR A 221 9.74 8.80 2.72
C THR A 221 8.91 8.21 1.57
N ILE A 222 9.40 7.15 0.92
CA ILE A 222 8.68 6.44 -0.13
C ILE A 222 7.58 5.56 0.49
N MET A 223 7.91 4.78 1.53
CA MET A 223 6.96 3.84 2.13
C MET A 223 5.77 4.52 2.82
N GLN A 224 5.96 5.73 3.35
CA GLN A 224 4.90 6.53 3.99
C GLN A 224 4.12 7.37 2.98
N HIS A 225 4.54 7.39 1.70
CA HIS A 225 3.88 8.18 0.68
C HIS A 225 2.48 7.60 0.36
N PRO A 226 1.42 8.42 0.23
CA PRO A 226 0.07 7.94 -0.03
C PRO A 226 -0.04 7.01 -1.25
N THR A 227 0.65 7.34 -2.35
CA THR A 227 0.68 6.50 -3.57
C THR A 227 1.28 5.11 -3.32
N TYR A 228 2.28 4.99 -2.45
CA TYR A 228 2.83 3.68 -2.05
C TYR A 228 1.79 2.90 -1.26
N GLN A 229 1.20 3.56 -0.27
CA GLN A 229 0.19 2.98 0.62
C GLN A 229 -1.07 2.50 -0.11
N THR A 230 -1.46 3.16 -1.20
CA THR A 230 -2.60 2.73 -2.03
C THR A 230 -2.42 1.33 -2.62
N ILE A 231 -1.19 0.95 -3.00
CA ILE A 231 -0.94 -0.28 -3.74
C ILE A 231 -0.20 -1.36 -2.95
N PHE A 232 0.77 -0.97 -2.10
CA PHE A 232 1.58 -1.89 -1.30
C PHE A 232 1.15 -1.90 0.18
N ARG A 233 0.35 -0.93 0.62
CA ARG A 233 0.03 -0.70 2.05
C ARG A 233 1.33 -0.67 2.87
N ASP A 234 1.44 -1.47 3.92
CA ASP A 234 2.62 -1.60 4.77
C ASP A 234 3.60 -2.70 4.34
N GLN A 235 3.47 -3.24 3.11
CA GLN A 235 4.40 -4.23 2.61
C GLN A 235 5.80 -3.60 2.47
N ILE A 236 6.82 -4.29 2.99
CA ILE A 236 8.22 -3.95 2.79
C ILE A 236 8.74 -4.75 1.60
N LEU A 237 9.28 -4.05 0.60
CA LEU A 237 9.79 -4.67 -0.62
C LEU A 237 11.31 -4.81 -0.55
N ASP A 238 11.83 -5.98 -0.92
CA ASP A 238 13.27 -6.18 -1.15
C ASP A 238 13.67 -5.47 -2.45
N ILE A 239 14.52 -4.47 -2.32
CA ILE A 239 14.92 -3.58 -3.41
C ILE A 239 16.42 -3.59 -3.65
N VAL A 240 16.76 -3.28 -4.90
CA VAL A 240 18.10 -3.04 -5.41
C VAL A 240 18.14 -1.68 -6.13
N PRO A 241 19.32 -1.09 -6.36
CA PRO A 241 19.44 0.09 -7.20
C PRO A 241 18.90 -0.21 -8.62
N ALA A 242 18.08 0.69 -9.16
CA ALA A 242 17.53 0.51 -10.51
C ALA A 242 18.58 0.73 -11.59
N ASP A 243 18.49 -0.05 -12.68
CA ASP A 243 19.24 0.13 -13.93
C ASP A 243 18.45 0.92 -15.00
N ILE A 244 17.20 1.28 -14.70
CA ILE A 244 16.30 2.02 -15.60
C ILE A 244 16.55 3.53 -15.49
N PRO A 245 16.75 4.25 -16.62
CA PRO A 245 16.91 5.71 -16.60
C PRO A 245 15.75 6.43 -15.90
N GLY A 246 16.10 7.35 -15.01
CA GLY A 246 15.15 8.14 -14.22
C GLY A 246 14.63 7.44 -12.96
N MET A 247 14.91 6.14 -12.77
CA MET A 247 14.56 5.40 -11.56
C MET A 247 15.72 5.29 -10.58
N GLU A 248 15.41 5.12 -9.30
CA GLU A 248 16.41 5.00 -8.24
C GLU A 248 16.50 3.60 -7.66
N TYR A 249 15.35 2.96 -7.49
CA TYR A 249 15.20 1.65 -6.87
C TYR A 249 14.34 0.76 -7.75
N ALA A 250 14.60 -0.55 -7.71
CA ALA A 250 13.78 -1.57 -8.32
C ALA A 250 13.59 -2.75 -7.36
N THR A 251 12.49 -3.48 -7.46
CA THR A 251 12.32 -4.74 -6.73
C THR A 251 13.38 -5.74 -7.19
N ARG A 252 13.96 -6.49 -6.24
CA ARG A 252 14.96 -7.53 -6.55
C ARG A 252 14.35 -8.67 -7.38
N GLY A 253 13.13 -9.06 -7.04
CA GLY A 253 12.32 -10.04 -7.76
C GLY A 253 11.13 -9.42 -8.47
N ASN A 254 10.31 -10.29 -9.07
CA ASN A 254 9.04 -9.90 -9.66
C ASN A 254 7.95 -9.94 -8.58
N LEU A 255 7.14 -8.89 -8.54
CA LEU A 255 5.94 -8.82 -7.73
C LEU A 255 4.74 -8.84 -8.68
N TYR A 256 3.85 -9.82 -8.51
CA TYR A 256 2.70 -10.02 -9.40
C TYR A 256 3.07 -10.07 -10.89
N ASP A 257 4.15 -10.77 -11.25
CA ASP A 257 4.68 -10.85 -12.62
C ASP A 257 5.22 -9.51 -13.18
N HIS A 258 5.50 -8.55 -12.31
CA HIS A 258 6.09 -7.26 -12.67
C HIS A 258 7.38 -6.98 -11.91
N GLN A 259 8.38 -6.44 -12.59
CA GLN A 259 9.46 -5.72 -11.93
C GLN A 259 8.98 -4.29 -11.65
N VAL A 260 9.02 -3.87 -10.39
CA VAL A 260 8.53 -2.55 -9.96
C VAL A 260 9.71 -1.64 -9.68
N SER A 261 9.66 -0.41 -10.17
CA SER A 261 10.70 0.61 -9.99
C SER A 261 10.14 1.89 -9.37
N PHE A 262 10.99 2.57 -8.60
CA PHE A 262 10.64 3.72 -7.79
C PHE A 262 11.63 4.87 -8.01
N ALA A 263 11.11 6.09 -8.07
CA ALA A 263 11.88 7.32 -7.99
C ALA A 263 11.15 8.34 -7.13
N PHE A 264 11.91 9.12 -6.35
CA PHE A 264 11.35 10.20 -5.55
C PHE A 264 11.91 11.53 -6.06
N ARG A 265 11.03 12.42 -6.53
CA ARG A 265 11.41 13.68 -7.18
C ARG A 265 10.49 14.79 -6.70
N SER A 266 11.05 15.82 -6.06
CA SER A 266 10.29 17.02 -5.65
C SER A 266 9.01 16.68 -4.87
N ASP A 267 9.12 15.77 -3.90
CA ASP A 267 8.02 15.22 -3.10
C ASP A 267 7.00 14.34 -3.83
N ASP A 268 7.17 14.10 -5.14
CA ASP A 268 6.37 13.15 -5.91
C ASP A 268 7.05 11.78 -5.99
N LEU A 269 6.29 10.76 -5.62
CA LEU A 269 6.68 9.36 -5.80
C LEU A 269 6.22 8.84 -7.16
N ILE A 270 7.19 8.47 -8.00
CA ILE A 270 6.96 7.79 -9.27
C ILE A 270 7.12 6.29 -9.07
N ILE A 271 6.07 5.52 -9.38
CA ILE A 271 6.07 4.06 -9.39
C ILE A 271 5.84 3.60 -10.82
N ARG A 272 6.73 2.75 -11.33
CA ARG A 272 6.56 2.08 -12.62
C ARG A 272 6.60 0.57 -12.46
N ALA A 273 5.84 -0.13 -13.30
CA ALA A 273 5.80 -1.57 -13.36
C ALA A 273 6.07 -2.03 -14.80
N LYS A 274 6.96 -3.00 -14.96
CA LYS A 274 7.24 -3.66 -16.24
C LYS A 274 6.94 -5.14 -16.10
N HIS A 275 6.02 -5.64 -16.90
CA HIS A 275 5.68 -7.07 -16.90
C HIS A 275 6.88 -7.91 -17.37
N VAL A 276 6.97 -9.16 -16.90
CA VAL A 276 8.06 -10.09 -17.24
C VAL A 276 8.11 -10.44 -18.73
N ASP A 277 6.95 -10.42 -19.41
CA ASP A 277 6.87 -10.76 -20.82
C ASP A 277 7.57 -9.72 -21.69
N GLN A 278 8.46 -10.21 -22.56
CA GLN A 278 9.18 -9.37 -23.50
C GLN A 278 8.22 -8.61 -24.42
N GLY A 279 8.46 -7.31 -24.59
CA GLY A 279 7.62 -6.45 -25.42
C GLY A 279 6.43 -5.81 -24.69
N SER A 280 6.17 -6.17 -23.43
CA SER A 280 5.15 -5.52 -22.61
C SER A 280 5.46 -4.02 -22.40
N PRO A 281 4.42 -3.15 -22.39
CA PRO A 281 4.61 -1.74 -22.10
C PRO A 281 5.00 -1.53 -20.62
N VAL A 282 5.72 -0.45 -20.36
CA VAL A 282 5.92 0.02 -18.98
C VAL A 282 4.68 0.78 -18.55
N LEU A 283 4.15 0.43 -17.39
CA LEU A 283 3.02 1.11 -16.75
C LEU A 283 3.56 2.07 -15.69
N GLN A 284 2.93 3.23 -15.55
CA GLN A 284 3.20 4.18 -14.47
C GLN A 284 1.93 4.35 -13.63
N LEU A 285 2.06 4.22 -12.33
CA LEU A 285 0.95 4.46 -11.41
C LEU A 285 0.72 5.97 -11.29
N ILE A 286 -0.50 6.41 -11.57
CA ILE A 286 -0.92 7.80 -11.40
C ILE A 286 -1.65 7.91 -10.06
N PRO A 287 -1.26 8.85 -9.17
CA PRO A 287 -1.94 9.02 -7.89
C PRO A 287 -3.43 9.32 -8.08
N SER A 288 -4.32 8.59 -7.39
CA SER A 288 -5.77 8.70 -7.56
C SER A 288 -6.29 10.13 -7.34
N LYS A 289 -5.65 10.88 -6.43
CA LYS A 289 -5.96 12.31 -6.17
C LYS A 289 -5.88 13.22 -7.40
N THR A 290 -5.13 12.81 -8.43
CA THR A 290 -4.97 13.56 -9.68
C THR A 290 -6.27 13.62 -10.48
N PHE A 291 -7.20 12.68 -10.25
CA PHE A 291 -8.46 12.60 -10.97
C PHE A 291 -9.64 13.23 -10.22
N VAL A 292 -9.41 13.76 -9.01
CA VAL A 292 -10.45 14.47 -8.26
C VAL A 292 -10.96 15.62 -9.13
N ASP A 293 -12.28 15.76 -9.21
CA ASP A 293 -12.98 16.74 -10.06
C ASP A 293 -12.84 16.51 -11.59
N ASP A 294 -12.15 15.46 -12.03
CA ASP A 294 -12.07 15.01 -13.43
C ASP A 294 -12.88 13.74 -13.71
N LEU A 295 -12.99 12.84 -12.71
CA LEU A 295 -13.74 11.59 -12.82
C LEU A 295 -14.75 11.44 -11.67
N PRO A 296 -15.84 10.66 -11.85
CA PRO A 296 -16.69 10.24 -10.75
C PRO A 296 -15.89 9.51 -9.66
N MET A 297 -16.20 9.78 -8.39
CA MET A 297 -15.49 9.21 -7.24
C MET A 297 -15.56 7.68 -7.21
N THR A 298 -16.58 7.08 -7.82
CA THR A 298 -16.72 5.63 -8.00
C THR A 298 -15.61 4.99 -8.87
N LEU A 299 -14.91 5.79 -9.68
CA LEU A 299 -13.74 5.37 -10.47
C LEU A 299 -12.40 5.80 -9.84
N ILE A 300 -12.45 6.46 -8.68
CA ILE A 300 -11.28 6.96 -7.95
C ILE A 300 -11.12 6.18 -6.65
N GLU A 301 -12.15 6.16 -5.82
CA GLU A 301 -12.18 5.43 -4.54
C GLU A 301 -12.09 3.93 -4.79
N GLY A 302 -11.20 3.26 -4.08
CA GLY A 302 -11.00 1.81 -4.24
C GLY A 302 -10.43 1.40 -5.60
N HIS A 303 -9.81 2.33 -6.35
CA HIS A 303 -9.22 2.06 -7.66
C HIS A 303 -7.76 2.52 -7.76
N THR A 304 -7.03 1.87 -8.66
CA THR A 304 -5.67 2.22 -9.08
C THR A 304 -5.66 2.62 -10.56
N HIS A 305 -4.79 3.56 -10.94
CA HIS A 305 -4.81 4.18 -12.26
C HIS A 305 -3.45 3.98 -12.93
N TRP A 306 -3.38 3.06 -13.90
CA TRP A 306 -2.15 2.69 -14.57
C TRP A 306 -2.06 3.32 -15.95
N LEU A 307 -1.15 4.29 -16.11
CA LEU A 307 -0.81 4.87 -17.39
C LEU A 307 0.12 3.94 -18.17
N ASN A 308 -0.33 3.46 -19.31
CA ASN A 308 0.51 2.80 -20.29
C ASN A 308 1.38 3.83 -21.04
N LEU A 309 2.69 3.83 -20.78
CA LEU A 309 3.61 4.82 -21.35
C LEU A 309 3.82 4.67 -22.87
N ARG A 310 3.46 3.53 -23.46
CA ARG A 310 3.53 3.33 -24.92
C ARG A 310 2.30 3.89 -25.61
N MET A 311 1.12 3.57 -25.10
CA MET A 311 -0.15 3.91 -25.75
C MET A 311 -0.75 5.23 -25.26
N SER A 312 -0.21 5.80 -24.18
CA SER A 312 -0.78 6.95 -23.48
C SER A 312 -2.25 6.74 -23.11
N GLU A 313 -2.55 5.56 -22.56
CA GLU A 313 -3.89 5.18 -22.11
C GLU A 313 -3.83 4.84 -20.62
N ILE A 314 -4.80 5.31 -19.83
CA ILE A 314 -4.88 4.99 -18.41
C ILE A 314 -5.94 3.92 -18.21
N GLU A 315 -5.53 2.78 -17.67
CA GLU A 315 -6.44 1.73 -17.24
C GLU A 315 -6.78 1.94 -15.76
N ILE A 316 -8.07 2.01 -15.46
CA ILE A 316 -8.61 2.12 -14.11
C ILE A 316 -8.94 0.72 -13.61
N ARG A 317 -8.21 0.25 -12.61
CA ARG A 317 -8.32 -1.12 -12.07
C ARG A 317 -8.86 -1.08 -10.65
N PRO A 318 -9.80 -1.97 -10.26
CA PRO A 318 -10.17 -2.14 -8.86
C PRO A 318 -8.93 -2.43 -7.99
N ALA A 319 -8.85 -1.84 -6.79
CA ALA A 319 -7.66 -1.96 -5.93
C ALA A 319 -7.37 -3.42 -5.53
N GLU A 320 -8.40 -4.25 -5.37
CA GLU A 320 -8.31 -5.69 -5.14
C GLU A 320 -7.65 -6.48 -6.30
N ASN A 321 -7.66 -5.91 -7.51
CA ASN A 321 -7.07 -6.48 -8.72
C ASN A 321 -6.09 -5.49 -9.38
N ALA A 322 -5.38 -4.68 -8.58
CA ALA A 322 -4.53 -3.58 -9.06
C ALA A 322 -3.47 -4.00 -10.10
N TRP A 323 -3.02 -5.24 -10.06
CA TRP A 323 -1.96 -5.76 -10.95
C TRP A 323 -2.49 -6.44 -12.21
N LYS A 324 -3.78 -6.79 -12.27
CA LYS A 324 -4.37 -7.58 -13.35
C LYS A 324 -5.18 -6.70 -14.29
N SER A 325 -4.76 -6.64 -15.56
CA SER A 325 -5.55 -5.99 -16.61
C SER A 325 -6.80 -6.83 -16.95
N SER A 326 -7.88 -6.16 -17.32
CA SER A 326 -9.15 -6.78 -17.70
C SER A 326 -9.83 -5.96 -18.79
N PRO A 327 -10.54 -6.59 -19.75
CA PRO A 327 -11.39 -5.87 -20.71
C PRO A 327 -12.55 -5.11 -20.03
N GLU A 328 -12.95 -5.53 -18.82
CA GLU A 328 -14.01 -4.91 -18.02
C GLU A 328 -13.60 -3.58 -17.36
N ASN A 329 -12.29 -3.31 -17.33
CA ASN A 329 -11.74 -2.09 -16.75
C ASN A 329 -12.03 -0.88 -17.63
N TRP A 330 -12.24 0.26 -16.98
CA TRP A 330 -12.35 1.54 -17.68
C TRP A 330 -10.99 1.97 -18.23
N ARG A 331 -10.98 2.52 -19.44
CA ARG A 331 -9.79 2.99 -20.14
C ARG A 331 -9.98 4.42 -20.60
N LEU A 332 -9.14 5.31 -20.08
CA LEU A 332 -9.07 6.70 -20.50
C LEU A 332 -8.04 6.81 -21.61
N ARG A 333 -8.50 7.13 -22.81
CA ARG A 333 -7.66 7.38 -23.98
C ARG A 333 -7.57 8.87 -24.25
N PHE A 334 -6.35 9.38 -24.27
CA PHE A 334 -6.11 10.77 -24.69
C PHE A 334 -6.07 10.84 -26.21
N ALA A 335 -6.93 11.66 -26.79
CA ALA A 335 -6.93 11.89 -28.23
C ALA A 335 -5.78 12.82 -28.63
N VAL A 336 -5.05 12.50 -29.70
CA VAL A 336 -4.02 13.41 -30.29
C VAL A 336 -4.67 14.66 -30.88
N SER A 337 -5.90 14.53 -31.36
CA SER A 337 -6.78 15.62 -31.79
C SER A 337 -8.23 15.23 -31.52
N GLY A 338 -9.04 16.17 -31.02
CA GLY A 338 -10.44 15.91 -30.63
C GLY A 338 -10.61 15.72 -29.12
N SER A 339 -11.65 14.97 -28.72
CA SER A 339 -11.99 14.75 -27.30
C SER A 339 -11.40 13.44 -26.78
N SER A 340 -10.80 13.48 -25.60
CA SER A 340 -10.42 12.28 -24.86
C SER A 340 -11.66 11.48 -24.46
N THR A 341 -11.55 10.16 -24.40
CA THR A 341 -12.70 9.29 -24.11
C THR A 341 -12.37 8.31 -23.00
N LEU A 342 -13.34 8.09 -22.13
CA LEU A 342 -13.30 7.05 -21.10
C LEU A 342 -14.30 5.97 -21.46
N HIS A 343 -13.82 4.74 -21.69
CA HIS A 343 -14.65 3.67 -22.24
C HIS A 343 -14.33 2.31 -21.60
N LYS A 344 -15.25 1.36 -21.74
CA LYS A 344 -14.99 -0.07 -21.49
C LYS A 344 -14.82 -0.82 -22.81
N ALA A 345 -13.92 -1.80 -22.82
CA ALA A 345 -13.73 -2.67 -23.98
C ALA A 345 -14.61 -3.92 -23.84
N GLN A 346 -15.93 -3.74 -23.90
CA GLN A 346 -16.89 -4.85 -24.01
C GLN A 346 -17.23 -5.09 -25.49
N ALA A 347 -18.07 -6.11 -25.76
CA ALA A 347 -18.65 -6.34 -27.09
C ALA A 347 -19.38 -5.09 -27.66
N SER A 348 -19.78 -4.16 -26.79
CA SER A 348 -20.23 -2.81 -27.08
C SER A 348 -19.25 -1.76 -26.50
N ILE A 349 -19.07 -0.63 -27.20
CA ILE A 349 -18.29 0.50 -26.67
C ILE A 349 -19.22 1.33 -25.77
N ILE A 350 -19.13 1.08 -24.46
CA ILE A 350 -19.77 1.93 -23.46
C ILE A 350 -18.81 3.07 -23.14
N MET A 351 -19.28 4.32 -23.30
CA MET A 351 -18.52 5.53 -23.00
C MET A 351 -19.08 6.25 -21.79
N LEU A 352 -18.20 6.78 -20.93
CA LEU A 352 -18.61 7.69 -19.86
C LEU A 352 -18.91 9.07 -20.48
N VAL A 353 -20.03 9.66 -20.08
CA VAL A 353 -20.33 11.06 -20.41
C VAL A 353 -19.49 11.95 -19.51
N ASP A 354 -18.77 12.89 -20.12
CA ASP A 354 -17.91 13.85 -19.42
C ASP A 354 -18.73 14.63 -18.37
N ILE A 355 -18.24 14.63 -17.12
CA ILE A 355 -18.87 15.31 -15.99
C ILE A 355 -18.97 16.82 -16.16
N ARG A 356 -18.19 17.40 -17.09
CA ARG A 356 -18.25 18.82 -17.46
C ARG A 356 -19.18 19.12 -18.63
N SER A 357 -19.77 18.09 -19.24
CA SER A 357 -20.69 18.27 -20.36
C SER A 357 -22.06 18.77 -19.90
N GLN A 358 -22.76 19.47 -20.80
CA GLN A 358 -24.13 19.93 -20.56
C GLN A 358 -25.08 18.76 -20.28
N THR A 359 -24.96 17.66 -21.02
CA THR A 359 -25.77 16.44 -20.84
C THR A 359 -25.63 15.89 -19.43
N TRP A 360 -24.40 15.78 -18.93
CA TRP A 360 -24.17 15.33 -17.57
C TRP A 360 -24.77 16.30 -16.55
N GLY A 361 -24.57 17.62 -16.73
CA GLY A 361 -25.14 18.64 -15.84
C GLY A 361 -26.66 18.57 -15.72
N MET A 362 -27.35 18.34 -16.85
CA MET A 362 -28.81 18.15 -16.88
C MET A 362 -29.24 16.92 -16.07
N ILE A 363 -28.54 15.79 -16.21
CA ILE A 363 -28.85 14.56 -15.47
C ILE A 363 -28.53 14.72 -13.98
N ALA A 364 -27.35 15.24 -13.66
CA ALA A 364 -26.91 15.42 -12.28
C ALA A 364 -27.89 16.31 -11.51
N GLN A 365 -28.41 17.36 -12.14
CA GLN A 365 -29.44 18.21 -11.54
C GLN A 365 -30.74 17.45 -11.22
N ARG A 366 -31.15 16.51 -12.09
CA ARG A 366 -32.34 15.67 -11.87
C ARG A 366 -32.15 14.65 -10.76
N MET A 367 -30.94 14.11 -10.61
CA MET A 367 -30.61 13.09 -9.61
C MET A 367 -30.14 13.65 -8.26
N ARG A 368 -29.83 14.94 -8.20
CA ARG A 368 -29.41 15.66 -6.98
C ARG A 368 -30.27 15.41 -5.74
N PRO A 369 -31.60 15.19 -5.82
CA PRO A 369 -32.39 14.86 -4.63
C PRO A 369 -31.96 13.56 -3.94
N LEU A 370 -31.38 12.61 -4.68
CA LEU A 370 -30.88 11.35 -4.12
C LEU A 370 -29.39 11.38 -3.84
N GLU A 371 -28.58 11.74 -4.84
CA GLU A 371 -27.15 11.45 -4.83
C GLU A 371 -26.30 12.71 -5.03
N ASP A 372 -25.12 12.73 -4.40
CA ASP A 372 -24.10 13.74 -4.67
C ASP A 372 -23.54 13.56 -6.07
N ALA A 373 -23.40 14.66 -6.81
CA ALA A 373 -22.99 14.63 -8.22
C ALA A 373 -21.69 13.84 -8.47
N ARG A 374 -20.78 13.83 -7.48
CA ARG A 374 -19.51 13.09 -7.55
C ARG A 374 -19.68 11.56 -7.65
N TYR A 375 -20.82 11.01 -7.26
CA TYR A 375 -21.10 9.56 -7.29
C TYR A 375 -22.08 9.16 -8.41
N ILE A 376 -22.50 10.11 -9.26
CA ILE A 376 -23.37 9.83 -10.40
C ILE A 376 -22.54 9.36 -11.59
N MET A 377 -22.88 8.20 -12.13
CA MET A 377 -22.28 7.65 -13.33
C MET A 377 -23.26 7.77 -14.49
N VAL A 378 -22.83 8.43 -15.56
CA VAL A 378 -23.64 8.55 -16.79
C VAL A 378 -22.86 7.94 -17.94
N THR A 379 -23.46 6.96 -18.59
CA THR A 379 -22.82 6.23 -19.70
C THR A 379 -23.69 6.27 -20.95
N CYS A 380 -23.05 6.25 -22.11
CA CYS A 380 -23.70 6.12 -23.40
C CYS A 380 -23.25 4.81 -24.06
N ASP A 381 -24.21 3.99 -24.47
CA ASP A 381 -23.96 2.83 -25.32
C ASP A 381 -24.16 3.22 -26.78
N SER A 382 -23.10 3.09 -27.59
CA SER A 382 -23.10 3.40 -29.02
C SER A 382 -23.14 2.16 -29.93
N SER A 383 -23.42 0.97 -29.39
CA SER A 383 -23.40 -0.29 -30.16
C SER A 383 -24.70 -0.59 -30.92
N GLY A 384 -25.80 0.12 -30.61
CA GLY A 384 -27.09 -0.03 -31.27
C GLY A 384 -27.34 0.97 -32.42
N ARG A 385 -28.50 0.85 -33.08
CA ARG A 385 -28.97 1.83 -34.10
C ARG A 385 -29.32 3.20 -33.51
N ALA A 386 -29.58 3.25 -32.20
CA ALA A 386 -29.81 4.47 -31.44
C ALA A 386 -28.90 4.45 -30.20
N SER A 387 -28.24 5.58 -29.92
CA SER A 387 -27.46 5.75 -28.69
C SER A 387 -28.37 5.70 -27.48
N SER A 388 -28.10 4.82 -26.53
CA SER A 388 -28.87 4.76 -25.27
C SER A 388 -28.08 5.36 -24.12
N LEU A 389 -28.68 6.35 -23.46
CA LEU A 389 -28.09 7.03 -22.31
C LEU A 389 -28.57 6.36 -21.03
N LYS A 390 -27.62 5.96 -20.19
CA LYS A 390 -27.83 5.23 -18.93
C LYS A 390 -27.24 6.02 -17.78
N VAL A 391 -27.94 6.02 -16.65
CA VAL A 391 -27.57 6.71 -15.42
C VAL A 391 -27.56 5.70 -14.28
N ASP A 392 -26.40 5.46 -13.71
CA ASP A 392 -26.21 4.60 -12.54
C ASP A 392 -25.99 5.45 -11.28
N LEU A 393 -26.63 5.05 -10.19
CA LEU A 393 -26.39 5.52 -8.84
C LEU A 393 -25.84 4.36 -8.00
N PRO A 394 -24.53 4.05 -8.08
CA PRO A 394 -23.99 2.78 -7.59
C PRO A 394 -24.18 2.54 -6.09
N ARG A 395 -24.17 3.60 -5.28
CA ARG A 395 -24.36 3.50 -3.83
C ARG A 395 -25.77 3.02 -3.46
N TYR A 396 -26.76 3.30 -4.31
CA TYR A 396 -28.17 2.90 -4.13
C TYR A 396 -28.54 1.62 -4.88
N GLY A 397 -27.70 1.15 -5.80
CA GLY A 397 -28.08 0.08 -6.74
C GLY A 397 -29.23 0.47 -7.67
N LEU A 398 -29.41 1.77 -7.92
CA LEU A 398 -30.46 2.29 -8.80
C LEU A 398 -29.90 2.61 -10.18
N GLU A 399 -30.68 2.26 -11.20
CA GLU A 399 -30.36 2.48 -12.60
C GLU A 399 -31.54 3.15 -13.32
N PHE A 400 -31.20 4.12 -14.16
CA PHE A 400 -32.13 4.83 -15.04
C PHE A 400 -31.59 4.86 -16.46
N PHE A 401 -32.47 5.10 -17.43
CA PHE A 401 -32.12 5.24 -18.82
C PHE A 401 -33.07 6.23 -19.52
N ILE A 402 -32.62 6.80 -20.64
CA ILE A 402 -33.50 7.56 -21.53
C ILE A 402 -34.21 6.57 -22.44
N ASP A 403 -35.54 6.55 -22.37
CA ASP A 403 -36.38 5.69 -23.19
C ASP A 403 -36.70 6.31 -24.56
N GLU A 404 -37.53 5.61 -25.35
CA GLU A 404 -37.93 6.04 -26.70
C GLU A 404 -38.76 7.33 -26.70
N ASP A 405 -39.40 7.67 -25.57
CA ASP A 405 -40.19 8.88 -25.37
C ASP A 405 -39.32 10.05 -24.85
N TRP A 406 -38.00 9.87 -24.79
CA TRP A 406 -37.02 10.80 -24.20
C TRP A 406 -37.24 11.07 -22.72
N GLU A 407 -37.87 10.13 -22.01
CA GLU A 407 -38.10 10.22 -20.58
C GLU A 407 -37.01 9.47 -19.81
N LEU A 408 -36.65 9.99 -18.63
CA LEU A 408 -35.69 9.35 -17.74
C LEU A 408 -36.40 8.26 -16.93
N GLN A 409 -36.40 7.05 -17.48
CA GLN A 409 -37.10 5.89 -16.95
C GLN A 409 -36.24 5.11 -15.94
N SER A 410 -36.85 4.64 -14.86
CA SER A 410 -36.20 3.76 -13.89
C SER A 410 -36.20 2.31 -14.39
N ARG A 411 -35.09 1.58 -14.19
CA ARG A 411 -35.05 0.12 -14.36
C ARG A 411 -35.59 -0.62 -13.15
N ASN A 412 -35.33 -0.09 -11.96
CA ASN A 412 -35.73 -0.72 -10.69
C ASN A 412 -37.23 -0.58 -10.45
N MET A 413 -37.85 0.52 -10.88
CA MET A 413 -39.29 0.73 -10.86
C MET A 413 -39.85 0.72 -12.29
N ARG A 414 -40.29 -0.45 -12.74
CA ARG A 414 -40.83 -0.63 -14.10
C ARG A 414 -41.95 0.38 -14.41
N ASN A 415 -41.94 0.90 -15.62
CA ASN A 415 -42.93 1.87 -16.13
C ASN A 415 -43.02 3.17 -15.31
N MET A 416 -42.01 3.49 -14.50
CA MET A 416 -41.93 4.75 -13.77
C MET A 416 -40.82 5.62 -14.35
N VAL A 417 -41.11 6.90 -14.54
CA VAL A 417 -40.18 7.91 -15.06
C VAL A 417 -40.01 9.03 -14.05
N VAL A 418 -38.87 9.70 -14.06
CA VAL A 418 -38.61 10.85 -13.19
C VAL A 418 -39.61 11.96 -13.50
N ASP A 419 -40.39 12.35 -12.49
CA ASP A 419 -41.42 13.35 -12.65
C ASP A 419 -40.81 14.74 -12.81
N ILE A 420 -41.39 15.58 -13.66
CA ILE A 420 -41.00 16.99 -13.75
C ILE A 420 -41.45 17.71 -12.48
N VAL A 421 -42.61 17.32 -11.93
CA VAL A 421 -43.15 17.85 -10.68
C VAL A 421 -42.55 17.06 -9.52
N GLN A 422 -41.58 17.63 -8.81
CA GLN A 422 -40.92 16.98 -7.68
C GLN A 422 -41.63 17.20 -6.32
N SER A 423 -42.85 17.77 -6.34
CA SER A 423 -43.67 17.94 -5.14
C SER A 423 -44.63 16.76 -4.96
N THR A 424 -44.66 16.21 -3.75
CA THR A 424 -45.66 15.24 -3.27
C THR A 424 -46.84 15.88 -2.55
N GLY A 425 -46.80 17.19 -2.30
CA GLY A 425 -47.86 17.94 -1.62
C GLY A 425 -47.92 17.79 -0.09
N THR A 426 -47.07 16.95 0.53
CA THR A 426 -47.09 16.70 1.98
C THR A 426 -45.74 16.89 2.68
N MET A 427 -44.62 16.47 2.05
CA MET A 427 -43.27 16.62 2.61
C MET A 427 -42.66 18.00 2.30
N LEU A 428 -43.34 19.05 2.75
CA LEU A 428 -42.92 20.43 2.53
C LEU A 428 -41.57 20.69 3.21
N GLY A 429 -40.63 21.27 2.47
CA GLY A 429 -39.30 21.58 2.97
C GLY A 429 -38.24 20.50 2.78
N LEU A 430 -38.63 19.24 2.54
CA LEU A 430 -37.69 18.15 2.24
C LEU A 430 -37.10 18.31 0.84
N LYS A 431 -35.77 18.49 0.76
CA LYS A 431 -35.05 18.62 -0.50
C LYS A 431 -34.70 17.28 -1.14
N ASN A 432 -34.46 16.26 -0.32
CA ASN A 432 -34.05 14.94 -0.76
C ASN A 432 -35.27 14.05 -1.06
N GLN A 433 -36.00 14.38 -2.13
CA GLN A 433 -37.10 13.56 -2.62
C GLN A 433 -37.00 13.44 -4.15
N LEU A 434 -36.93 12.22 -4.67
CA LEU A 434 -37.03 11.97 -6.11
C LEU A 434 -38.39 11.34 -6.40
N VAL A 435 -39.27 12.15 -6.97
CA VAL A 435 -40.61 11.73 -7.36
C VAL A 435 -40.57 11.10 -8.74
N LEU A 436 -41.18 9.92 -8.85
CA LEU A 436 -41.43 9.20 -10.08
C LEU A 436 -42.93 9.20 -10.37
N ARG A 437 -43.28 9.30 -11.65
CA ARG A 437 -44.66 9.12 -12.12
C ARG A 437 -44.74 7.89 -13.04
N PRO A 438 -45.92 7.25 -13.13
CA PRO A 438 -46.17 6.27 -14.17
C PRO A 438 -45.99 6.89 -15.57
N LYS A 439 -45.63 6.05 -16.55
CA LYS A 439 -45.75 6.42 -17.96
C LYS A 439 -47.21 6.70 -18.31
N LEU A 440 -47.45 7.58 -19.29
CA LEU A 440 -48.79 8.03 -19.66
C LEU A 440 -49.74 6.88 -19.99
N GLN A 441 -49.23 5.78 -20.56
CA GLN A 441 -50.07 4.62 -20.94
C GLN A 441 -50.70 3.89 -19.75
N ILE A 442 -50.16 4.05 -18.54
CA ILE A 442 -50.62 3.36 -17.32
C ILE A 442 -50.91 4.35 -16.17
N ALA A 443 -51.05 5.64 -16.49
CA ALA A 443 -51.14 6.69 -15.49
C ALA A 443 -52.39 6.57 -14.60
N ASP A 444 -53.48 6.03 -15.13
CA ASP A 444 -54.74 5.83 -14.39
C ASP A 444 -54.69 4.61 -13.45
N GLU A 445 -53.75 3.69 -13.66
CA GLU A 445 -53.65 2.43 -12.92
C GLU A 445 -52.62 2.46 -11.79
N HIS A 446 -51.65 3.37 -11.84
CA HIS A 446 -50.48 3.37 -10.95
C HIS A 446 -50.25 4.74 -10.31
N PRO A 447 -50.14 4.82 -8.97
CA PRO A 447 -49.85 6.09 -8.31
C PRO A 447 -48.41 6.56 -8.53
N ARG A 448 -48.19 7.87 -8.38
CA ARG A 448 -46.83 8.44 -8.25
C ARG A 448 -46.10 7.79 -7.09
N SER A 449 -44.79 7.66 -7.19
CA SER A 449 -43.94 7.12 -6.13
C SER A 449 -42.83 8.12 -5.79
N VAL A 450 -42.31 8.09 -4.57
CA VAL A 450 -41.23 8.95 -4.13
C VAL A 450 -40.14 8.13 -3.46
N ILE A 451 -38.91 8.38 -3.89
CA ILE A 451 -37.69 7.83 -3.31
C ILE A 451 -37.10 8.89 -2.39
N ILE A 452 -36.79 8.49 -1.16
CA ILE A 452 -36.15 9.34 -0.17
C ILE A 452 -34.90 8.61 0.31
N PRO A 453 -33.71 9.21 0.21
CA PRO A 453 -32.49 8.55 0.68
C PRO A 453 -32.52 8.45 2.21
N ASP A 454 -31.88 7.41 2.73
CA ASP A 454 -31.58 7.29 4.16
C ASP A 454 -30.23 7.96 4.47
N GLY A 455 -30.07 8.45 5.69
CA GLY A 455 -28.85 9.13 6.11
C GLY A 455 -29.06 10.20 7.18
N ARG A 456 -28.03 11.04 7.40
CA ARG A 456 -28.07 12.06 8.43
C ARG A 456 -29.00 13.20 8.06
N ILE A 457 -30.01 13.43 8.88
CA ILE A 457 -30.97 14.52 8.71
C ILE A 457 -30.38 15.81 9.27
N SER A 458 -30.50 16.88 8.50
CA SER A 458 -30.16 18.25 8.87
C SER A 458 -31.31 19.17 8.48
N TYR A 459 -31.51 20.24 9.25
CA TYR A 459 -32.56 21.21 8.97
C TYR A 459 -32.11 22.63 9.28
N SER A 460 -32.63 23.59 8.52
CA SER A 460 -32.33 25.02 8.68
C SER A 460 -33.53 25.89 8.28
N PRO A 461 -33.66 27.11 8.82
CA PRO A 461 -34.66 28.07 8.35
C PRO A 461 -34.44 28.43 6.88
N ASP A 462 -35.52 28.51 6.09
CA ASP A 462 -35.54 28.87 4.67
C ASP A 462 -36.74 29.78 4.40
N GLY A 463 -36.56 31.07 4.70
CA GLY A 463 -37.66 32.04 4.75
C GLY A 463 -38.68 31.66 5.83
N ASN A 464 -39.95 31.52 5.44
CA ASN A 464 -41.05 31.14 6.33
C ASN A 464 -41.22 29.62 6.49
N HIS A 465 -40.30 28.81 5.93
CA HIS A 465 -40.35 27.36 5.98
C HIS A 465 -39.06 26.77 6.55
N ILE A 466 -39.10 25.47 6.89
CA ILE A 466 -37.91 24.71 7.25
C ILE A 466 -37.41 23.97 6.02
N ARG A 467 -36.12 24.09 5.73
CA ARG A 467 -35.44 23.25 4.74
C ARG A 467 -34.86 22.04 5.45
N VAL A 468 -35.21 20.85 4.96
CA VAL A 468 -34.69 19.57 5.46
C VAL A 468 -33.84 18.92 4.38
N THR A 469 -32.63 18.51 4.74
CA THR A 469 -31.67 17.83 3.87
C THR A 469 -31.19 16.55 4.53
N ILE A 470 -31.09 15.49 3.75
CA ILE A 470 -30.57 14.19 4.15
C ILE A 470 -29.21 14.04 3.48
N THR A 471 -28.19 13.72 4.28
CA THR A 471 -26.84 13.45 3.79
C THR A 471 -26.60 11.94 3.79
N PRO A 472 -26.52 11.31 2.61
CA PRO A 472 -26.18 9.89 2.48
C PRO A 472 -24.77 9.60 2.99
N GLU A 473 -24.60 8.63 3.90
CA GLU A 473 -23.30 8.26 4.45
C GLU A 473 -22.88 6.85 3.98
N GLY A 474 -21.57 6.64 3.75
CA GLY A 474 -21.00 5.33 3.41
C GLY A 474 -21.04 4.94 1.93
N SER A 475 -20.45 3.80 1.60
CA SER A 475 -20.31 3.29 0.22
C SER A 475 -21.57 2.60 -0.33
N ARG A 476 -22.50 2.23 0.55
CA ARG A 476 -23.84 1.73 0.20
C ARG A 476 -24.86 2.53 0.99
N VAL A 477 -25.93 2.94 0.33
CA VAL A 477 -26.97 3.79 0.90
C VAL A 477 -28.33 3.16 0.67
N THR A 478 -29.09 3.07 1.76
CA THR A 478 -30.49 2.63 1.77
C THR A 478 -31.42 3.77 1.38
N TYR A 479 -32.63 3.43 0.96
CA TYR A 479 -33.65 4.42 0.64
C TYR A 479 -35.04 3.92 1.01
N HIS A 480 -35.94 4.87 1.23
CA HIS A 480 -37.35 4.61 1.46
C HIS A 480 -38.13 4.85 0.17
N LEU A 481 -39.05 3.93 -0.16
CA LEU A 481 -39.96 4.05 -1.28
C LEU A 481 -41.39 4.19 -0.77
N TYR A 482 -42.03 5.30 -1.14
CA TYR A 482 -43.42 5.55 -0.81
C TYR A 482 -44.25 5.71 -2.08
N ARG A 483 -45.49 5.22 -2.07
CA ARG A 483 -46.52 5.50 -3.07
C ARG A 483 -47.39 6.65 -2.59
N VAL A 484 -47.69 7.59 -3.48
CA VAL A 484 -48.56 8.73 -3.22
C VAL A 484 -50.00 8.31 -3.47
N ASP A 485 -50.81 8.33 -2.43
CA ASP A 485 -52.25 8.04 -2.49
C ASP A 485 -52.99 9.37 -2.68
N PRO A 486 -53.47 9.68 -3.90
CA PRO A 486 -54.06 10.99 -4.20
C PRO A 486 -55.44 11.14 -3.53
N ASP A 487 -56.17 10.03 -3.38
CA ASP A 487 -57.53 10.01 -2.85
C ASP A 487 -57.52 10.25 -1.34
N LEU A 488 -56.64 9.54 -0.63
CA LEU A 488 -56.49 9.65 0.83
C LEU A 488 -55.43 10.68 1.26
N ARG A 489 -54.77 11.33 0.29
CA ARG A 489 -53.72 12.35 0.49
C ARG A 489 -52.62 11.92 1.46
N ARG A 490 -52.17 10.66 1.34
CA ARG A 490 -51.17 10.05 2.23
C ARG A 490 -50.04 9.40 1.45
N LEU A 491 -48.96 9.06 2.16
CA LEU A 491 -47.85 8.26 1.64
C LEU A 491 -47.95 6.85 2.20
N ASN A 492 -48.01 5.85 1.31
CA ASN A 492 -48.00 4.43 1.68
C ASN A 492 -46.60 3.87 1.40
N GLY A 493 -45.85 3.51 2.44
CA GLY A 493 -44.45 3.07 2.32
C GLY A 493 -44.24 1.62 2.74
N ASN A 494 -43.31 0.96 2.04
CA ASN A 494 -42.68 -0.28 2.50
C ASN A 494 -41.17 -0.03 2.64
N TRP A 495 -40.55 -0.58 3.68
CA TRP A 495 -39.10 -0.52 3.85
C TRP A 495 -38.45 -1.47 2.83
N VAL A 496 -37.52 -0.95 2.02
CA VAL A 496 -36.76 -1.75 1.05
C VAL A 496 -35.30 -1.67 1.46
N SER A 497 -34.76 -2.77 1.97
CA SER A 497 -33.31 -2.92 2.18
C SER A 497 -32.64 -3.21 0.83
N ALA A 498 -31.52 -2.53 0.58
CA ALA A 498 -30.64 -2.78 -0.58
C ALA A 498 -30.00 -4.18 -0.53
#